data_AF-A0A612Y026-F1
#
_entry.id   AF-A0A612Y026-F1
#
_cell.length_a   1.000
_cell.length_b   1.000
_cell.length_c   1.000
_cell.angle_alpha   90.00
_cell.angle_beta   90.00
_cell.angle_gamma   90.00
#
_symmetry.space_group_name_H-M   'P 1'
#
loop_
_entity.id
_entity.type
_entity.pdbx_description
1 polymer ?
#
loop_
_entity_poly.entity_id
_entity_poly.type
_entity_poly.pdbx_seq_one_letter_code
_entity_poly.pdbx_strand_id
1 'polypeptide(L)'
;MTVSQTRKNSTPIKVYCLPDEKAQIQENAEASGLSVASFIRKVAMGYQVESIVDIEQVVELSRVNADLGRLGGLLKLWLANDPRTVDFSPSLIKTLLAKIESTRQELRNIMDRILDK
;
A
#
# COMPACT_ATOMS: atom_id res chain seq x y z
N MET A 1 45.16 9.35 -8.82
CA MET A 1 43.94 8.79 -8.20
C MET A 1 42.85 9.85 -8.31
N THR A 2 41.89 9.70 -9.22
CA THR A 2 40.76 10.61 -9.34
C THR A 2 39.78 10.32 -8.21
N VAL A 3 39.58 11.27 -7.31
CA VAL A 3 38.60 11.16 -6.22
C VAL A 3 37.20 11.11 -6.84
N SER A 4 36.45 10.04 -6.59
CA SER A 4 35.07 9.91 -7.07
C SER A 4 34.18 10.96 -6.38
N GLN A 5 33.39 11.68 -7.18
CA GLN A 5 32.46 12.69 -6.67
C GLN A 5 31.29 11.99 -5.98
N THR A 6 31.06 12.33 -4.72
CA THR A 6 29.98 11.82 -3.89
C THR A 6 29.16 12.98 -3.35
N ARG A 7 27.91 12.72 -2.96
CA ARG A 7 27.06 13.77 -2.37
C ARG A 7 27.65 14.40 -1.11
N LYS A 8 28.48 13.66 -0.35
CA LYS A 8 29.14 14.14 0.87
C LYS A 8 30.33 15.07 0.59
N ASN A 9 30.93 15.01 -0.59
CA ASN A 9 32.08 15.84 -0.98
C ASN A 9 31.72 16.95 -1.99
N SER A 10 30.42 17.17 -2.24
CA SER A 10 29.90 18.21 -3.14
C SER A 10 29.32 19.39 -2.35
N THR A 11 29.25 20.56 -2.98
CA THR A 11 28.75 21.81 -2.35
C THR A 11 27.28 21.66 -1.95
N PRO A 12 26.91 21.95 -0.68
CA PRO A 12 25.52 21.86 -0.23
C PRO A 12 24.69 23.05 -0.71
N ILE A 13 23.38 22.83 -0.83
CA ILE A 13 22.39 23.91 -1.02
C ILE A 13 21.94 24.37 0.36
N LYS A 14 22.06 25.67 0.65
CA LYS A 14 21.56 26.28 1.88
C LYS A 14 20.16 26.84 1.63
N VAL A 15 19.20 26.40 2.44
CA VAL A 15 17.83 26.90 2.45
C VAL A 15 17.59 27.50 3.82
N TYR A 16 17.21 28.78 3.84
CA TYR A 16 16.77 29.45 5.06
C TYR A 16 15.27 29.22 5.20
N CYS A 17 14.84 28.80 6.39
CA CYS A 17 13.44 28.53 6.70
C CYS A 17 13.11 29.11 8.07
N LEU A 18 11.85 29.52 8.23
CA LEU A 18 11.26 29.79 9.53
C LEU A 18 11.14 28.49 10.35
N PRO A 19 11.01 28.56 11.69
CA PRO A 19 10.85 27.38 12.52
C PRO A 19 9.67 26.50 12.09
N ASP A 20 8.52 27.10 11.76
CA ASP A 20 7.32 26.38 11.37
C ASP A 20 7.49 25.68 10.00
N GLU A 21 8.13 26.36 9.04
CA GLU A 21 8.45 25.77 7.74
C GLU A 21 9.40 24.58 7.88
N LYS A 22 10.41 24.69 8.77
CA LYS A 22 11.33 23.60 9.05
C LYS A 22 10.62 22.41 9.70
N ALA A 23 9.70 22.67 10.62
CA ALA A 23 8.89 21.63 11.25
C ALA A 23 8.02 20.90 10.22
N GLN A 24 7.33 21.63 9.34
CA GLN A 24 6.52 21.03 8.28
C GLN A 24 7.35 20.19 7.31
N ILE A 25 8.54 20.67 6.93
CA ILE A 25 9.46 19.92 6.05
C ILE A 25 9.93 18.63 6.73
N GLN A 26 10.20 18.66 8.03
CA GLN A 26 10.59 17.49 8.81
C GLN A 26 9.46 16.46 8.86
N GLU A 27 8.24 16.90 9.18
CA GLU A 27 7.05 16.05 9.22
C GLU A 27 6.78 15.40 7.86
N ASN A 28 6.83 16.16 6.77
CA ASN A 28 6.63 15.63 5.42
C ASN A 28 7.70 14.60 5.03
N ALA A 29 8.95 14.83 5.43
CA ALA A 29 10.04 13.90 5.19
C ALA A 29 9.85 12.59 5.98
N GLU A 30 9.43 12.68 7.24
CA GLU A 30 9.11 11.54 8.10
C GLU A 30 7.92 10.76 7.55
N ALA A 31 6.84 11.43 7.16
CA ALA A 31 5.68 10.82 6.52
C ALA A 31 6.02 10.11 5.21
N SER A 32 7.15 10.46 4.57
CA SER A 32 7.65 9.84 3.34
C SER A 32 8.74 8.78 3.57
N GLY A 33 9.19 8.60 4.80
CA GLY A 33 10.28 7.66 5.14
C GLY A 33 11.65 8.07 4.63
N LEU A 34 11.82 9.35 4.30
CA LEU A 34 13.04 9.91 3.75
C LEU A 34 13.72 10.80 4.78
N SER A 35 15.05 10.88 4.72
CA SER A 35 15.72 11.99 5.39
C SER A 35 15.33 13.31 4.74
N VAL A 36 15.26 14.39 5.53
CA VAL A 36 14.90 15.74 5.05
C VAL A 36 15.68 16.15 3.79
N ALA A 37 17.00 15.90 3.77
CA ALA A 37 17.83 16.22 2.62
C ALA A 37 17.49 15.38 1.37
N SER A 38 17.01 14.15 1.54
CA SER A 38 16.56 13.30 0.44
C SER A 38 15.16 13.70 -0.03
N PHE A 39 14.26 14.03 0.90
CA PHE A 39 12.92 14.55 0.62
C PHE A 39 12.99 15.83 -0.21
N ILE A 40 13.67 16.87 0.30
CA ILE A 40 13.82 18.16 -0.42
C ILE A 40 14.47 17.95 -1.79
N ARG A 41 15.50 17.09 -1.89
CA ARG A 41 16.17 16.84 -3.17
C ARG A 41 15.21 16.19 -4.17
N LYS A 42 14.43 15.19 -3.76
CA LYS A 42 13.46 14.53 -4.63
C LYS A 42 12.41 15.53 -5.11
N VAL A 43 11.80 16.27 -4.18
CA VAL A 43 10.79 17.29 -4.48
C VAL A 43 11.35 18.37 -5.41
N ALA A 44 12.53 18.92 -5.12
CA ALA A 44 13.16 19.96 -5.93
C ALA A 44 13.58 19.48 -7.33
N MET A 45 13.82 18.18 -7.52
CA MET A 45 14.08 17.56 -8.82
C MET A 45 12.79 17.14 -9.56
N GLY A 46 11.62 17.40 -8.99
CA GLY A 46 10.31 17.07 -9.59
C GLY A 46 9.87 15.62 -9.41
N TYR A 47 10.52 14.85 -8.52
CA TYR A 47 10.04 13.51 -8.20
C TYR A 47 8.84 13.59 -7.25
N GLN A 48 7.81 12.80 -7.56
CA GLN A 48 6.72 12.55 -6.63
C GLN A 48 7.25 11.74 -5.42
N VAL A 49 6.84 12.15 -4.22
CA VAL A 49 7.22 11.48 -2.99
C VAL A 49 5.95 10.92 -2.35
N GLU A 50 5.90 9.59 -2.25
CA GLU A 50 4.79 8.84 -1.66
C GLU A 50 4.91 8.77 -0.12
N SER A 51 3.77 8.71 0.57
CA SER A 51 3.75 8.57 2.03
C SER A 51 3.91 7.10 2.47
N ILE A 52 4.62 6.85 3.57
CA ILE A 52 4.68 5.53 4.22
C ILE A 52 3.28 5.08 4.67
N VAL A 53 2.42 6.00 5.10
CA VAL A 53 1.08 5.68 5.59
C VAL A 53 0.26 4.98 4.51
N ASP A 54 0.41 5.39 3.25
CA ASP A 54 -0.26 4.77 2.11
C ASP A 54 0.22 3.32 1.91
N ILE A 55 1.51 3.05 2.11
CA ILE A 55 2.11 1.71 1.98
C ILE A 55 1.62 0.77 3.09
N GLU A 56 1.55 1.23 4.34
CA GLU A 56 1.08 0.41 5.46
C GLU A 56 -0.39 0.02 5.28
N GLN A 57 -1.24 0.95 4.84
CA GLN A 57 -2.65 0.68 4.57
C GLN A 57 -2.83 -0.35 3.43
N VAL A 58 -2.01 -0.27 2.39
CA VAL A 58 -2.00 -1.27 1.30
C VAL A 58 -1.62 -2.65 1.82
N VAL A 59 -0.61 -2.74 2.70
CA VAL A 59 -0.18 -4.01 3.30
C VAL A 59 -1.30 -4.62 4.16
N GLU A 60 -1.99 -3.81 4.96
CA GLU A 60 -3.10 -4.26 5.78
C GLU A 60 -4.26 -4.78 4.93
N LEU A 61 -4.65 -4.05 3.88
CA LEU A 61 -5.67 -4.48 2.92
C LEU A 61 -5.30 -5.77 2.20
N SER A 62 -4.01 -5.95 1.85
CA SER A 62 -3.52 -7.18 1.24
C SER A 62 -3.64 -8.39 2.16
N ARG A 63 -3.41 -8.22 3.48
CA ARG A 63 -3.63 -9.29 4.47
C ARG A 63 -5.10 -9.71 4.56
N VAL A 64 -6.02 -8.74 4.62
CA VAL A 64 -7.46 -9.02 4.63
C VAL A 64 -7.88 -9.80 3.38
N ASN A 65 -7.33 -9.44 2.22
CA ASN A 65 -7.59 -10.13 0.95
C ASN A 65 -7.10 -11.59 0.95
N ALA A 66 -5.93 -11.85 1.56
CA ALA A 66 -5.41 -13.20 1.71
C ALA A 66 -6.31 -14.06 2.62
N ASP A 67 -6.80 -13.49 3.73
CA ASP A 67 -7.69 -14.16 4.68
C ASP A 67 -9.03 -14.52 4.03
N LEU A 68 -9.60 -13.61 3.22
CA LEU A 68 -10.80 -13.87 2.43
C LEU A 68 -10.59 -15.00 1.42
N GLY A 69 -9.41 -15.07 0.78
CA GLY A 69 -9.04 -16.19 -0.09
C GLY A 69 -9.04 -17.53 0.64
N ARG A 70 -8.51 -17.58 1.87
CA ARG A 70 -8.53 -18.78 2.71
C ARG A 70 -9.96 -19.17 3.11
N LEU A 71 -10.79 -18.20 3.51
CA LEU A 71 -12.19 -18.43 3.83
C LEU A 71 -12.99 -18.98 2.65
N GLY A 72 -12.77 -18.46 1.43
CA GLY A 72 -13.39 -19.00 0.21
C GLY A 72 -12.97 -20.44 -0.07
N GLY A 73 -11.69 -20.77 0.15
CA GLY A 73 -11.19 -22.15 0.04
C GLY A 73 -11.81 -23.10 1.08
N LEU A 74 -11.93 -22.65 2.33
CA LEU A 74 -12.59 -23.41 3.40
C LEU A 74 -14.08 -23.62 3.11
N LEU A 75 -14.78 -22.59 2.63
CA LEU A 75 -16.18 -22.71 2.23
C LEU A 75 -16.35 -23.73 1.11
N LYS A 76 -15.47 -23.69 0.09
CA LYS A 76 -15.48 -24.67 -0.99
C LYS A 76 -15.25 -26.10 -0.47
N LEU A 77 -14.33 -26.28 0.48
CA LEU A 77 -14.06 -27.59 1.11
C LEU A 77 -15.24 -28.08 1.93
N TRP A 78 -15.90 -27.19 2.67
CA TRP A 78 -17.05 -27.51 3.50
C TRP A 78 -18.25 -27.94 2.66
N LEU A 79 -18.53 -27.22 1.57
CA LEU A 79 -19.59 -27.56 0.61
C LEU A 79 -19.30 -28.86 -0.16
N ALA A 80 -18.03 -29.23 -0.33
CA ALA A 80 -17.67 -30.48 -1.00
C ALA A 80 -17.81 -31.72 -0.09
N ASN A 81 -17.76 -31.54 1.23
CA ASN A 81 -17.57 -32.65 2.18
C ASN A 81 -18.63 -32.75 3.30
N ASP A 82 -19.56 -31.80 3.44
CA ASP A 82 -20.56 -31.82 4.52
C ASP A 82 -21.94 -32.34 4.04
N PRO A 83 -22.44 -33.47 4.57
CA PRO A 83 -23.75 -34.02 4.23
C PRO A 83 -24.93 -33.07 4.49
N ARG A 84 -24.78 -32.08 5.39
CA ARG A 84 -25.81 -31.08 5.69
C ARG A 84 -25.96 -30.02 4.59
N THR A 85 -25.01 -29.96 3.67
CA THR A 85 -25.01 -29.01 2.55
C THR A 85 -25.66 -29.57 1.29
N VAL A 86 -26.09 -30.84 1.32
CA VAL A 86 -26.75 -31.55 0.20
C VAL A 86 -28.00 -30.84 -0.31
N ASP A 87 -28.75 -30.16 0.56
CA ASP A 87 -29.97 -29.44 0.21
C ASP A 87 -29.72 -27.99 -0.25
N PHE A 88 -28.49 -27.48 -0.16
CA PHE A 88 -28.21 -26.16 -0.71
C PHE A 88 -28.24 -26.20 -2.22
N SER A 89 -29.10 -25.37 -2.82
CA SER A 89 -29.12 -25.23 -4.27
C SER A 89 -27.74 -24.84 -4.79
N PRO A 90 -27.20 -25.53 -5.81
CA PRO A 90 -25.95 -25.15 -6.47
C PRO A 90 -25.95 -23.70 -6.96
N SER A 91 -27.12 -23.13 -7.27
CA SER A 91 -27.25 -21.72 -7.63
C SER A 91 -26.93 -20.79 -6.46
N LEU A 92 -27.41 -21.10 -5.26
CA LEU A 92 -27.18 -20.29 -4.05
C LEU A 92 -25.68 -20.24 -3.72
N ILE A 93 -25.02 -21.40 -3.77
CA ILE A 93 -23.57 -21.53 -3.55
C ILE A 93 -22.79 -20.70 -4.58
N LYS A 94 -23.12 -20.81 -5.87
CA LYS A 94 -22.46 -20.06 -6.93
C LYS A 94 -22.67 -18.55 -6.77
N THR A 95 -23.88 -18.12 -6.40
CA THR A 95 -24.17 -16.71 -6.13
C THR A 95 -23.35 -16.18 -4.95
N LEU A 96 -23.21 -16.97 -3.88
CA LEU A 96 -22.47 -16.57 -2.69
C LEU A 96 -20.97 -16.47 -2.97
N LEU A 97 -20.41 -17.45 -3.69
CA LEU A 97 -19.02 -17.42 -4.17
C LEU A 97 -18.76 -16.23 -5.10
N ALA A 98 -19.66 -15.96 -6.06
CA ALA A 98 -19.53 -14.81 -6.96
C ALA A 98 -19.55 -13.48 -6.19
N LYS A 99 -20.35 -13.38 -5.12
CA LYS A 99 -20.42 -12.17 -4.29
C LYS A 99 -19.14 -11.97 -3.47
N ILE A 100 -18.54 -13.06 -2.97
CA ILE A 100 -17.22 -13.03 -2.31
C ILE A 100 -16.14 -12.59 -3.30
N GLU A 101 -16.12 -13.16 -4.51
CA GLU A 101 -15.16 -12.75 -5.55
C GLU A 101 -15.31 -11.29 -5.97
N SER A 102 -16.55 -10.80 -6.11
CA SER A 102 -16.83 -9.38 -6.41
C SER A 102 -16.29 -8.46 -5.31
N THR A 103 -16.57 -8.78 -4.05
CA THR A 103 -16.07 -8.01 -2.90
C THR A 103 -14.54 -8.02 -2.85
N ARG A 104 -13.93 -9.16 -3.19
CA ARG A 104 -12.47 -9.30 -3.30
C ARG A 104 -11.88 -8.41 -4.40
N GLN A 105 -12.57 -8.33 -5.54
CA GLN A 105 -12.14 -7.50 -6.67
C GLN A 105 -12.25 -6.01 -6.36
N GLU A 106 -13.30 -5.59 -5.65
CA GLU A 106 -13.44 -4.20 -5.18
C GLU A 106 -12.30 -3.82 -4.23
N LEU A 107 -11.94 -4.69 -3.27
CA LEU A 107 -10.79 -4.47 -2.38
C LEU A 107 -9.47 -4.34 -3.15
N ARG A 108 -9.25 -5.18 -4.18
CA ARG A 108 -8.06 -5.05 -5.06
C ARG A 108 -8.04 -3.71 -5.79
N ASN A 109 -9.17 -3.31 -6.37
CA ASN A 109 -9.25 -2.05 -7.11
C ASN A 109 -9.01 -0.83 -6.20
N ILE A 110 -9.45 -0.88 -4.95
CA ILE A 110 -9.18 0.18 -3.96
C ILE A 110 -7.68 0.24 -3.65
N MET A 111 -7.04 -0.92 -3.46
CA MET A 111 -5.60 -1.02 -3.23
C MET A 111 -4.79 -0.49 -4.42
N ASP A 112 -5.16 -0.84 -5.65
CA ASP A 112 -4.50 -0.32 -6.86
C ASP A 112 -4.64 1.22 -6.96
N ARG A 113 -5.81 1.78 -6.62
CA ARG A 113 -6.02 3.24 -6.58
C ARG A 113 -5.21 3.98 -5.50
N ILE A 114 -4.84 3.30 -4.42
CA ILE A 114 -3.97 3.87 -3.38
C ILE A 114 -2.52 3.87 -3.86
N LEU A 115 -2.11 2.86 -4.63
CA LEU A 115 -0.76 2.74 -5.21
C LEU A 115 -0.54 3.63 -6.44
N ASP A 116 -1.58 3.92 -7.23
CA ASP A 116 -1.49 4.73 -8.45
C ASP A 116 -1.63 6.26 -8.20
N LYS A 117 -1.73 6.70 -6.94
CA LYS A 117 -1.89 8.11 -6.55
C LYS A 117 -0.56 8.78 -6.23
#